data_AF-A0A0C9UH56-F1
#
_entry.id   AF-A0A0C9UH56-F1
#
_cell.length_a   1.000
_cell.length_b   1.000
_cell.length_c   1.000
_cell.angle_alpha   90.00
_cell.angle_beta   90.00
_cell.angle_gamma   90.00
#
_symmetry.space_group_name_H-M   'P 1'
#
loop_
_entity.id
_entity.type
_entity.pdbx_description
1 polymer ?
#
loop_
_entity_poly.entity_id
_entity_poly.type
_entity_poly.pdbx_seq_one_letter_code
_entity_poly.pdbx_strand_id
1 'polypeptide(L)'
;MSGVNLHGSKFSLSEFQLRTSSQRKEAFRRVQATQYSLKTKLDGEVIGALELLLDVPTRWSSTYFMLSRALQLRKALHSICGDSDFEEVLGKYKLTPDGWCKIELIHKILGYLLKID
;
A
#
# COMPACT_ATOMS: atom_id res chain seq x y z
N MET A 1 -1.23 -48.39 -14.58
CA MET A 1 -0.29 -47.70 -13.67
C MET A 1 -0.24 -46.25 -14.09
N SER A 2 -0.98 -45.41 -13.38
CA SER A 2 -1.16 -43.98 -13.62
C SER A 2 0.02 -43.21 -13.04
N GLY A 3 0.88 -42.67 -13.90
CA GLY A 3 1.92 -41.71 -13.52
C GLY A 3 1.31 -40.33 -13.32
N VAL A 4 1.26 -39.87 -12.07
CA VAL A 4 0.84 -38.52 -11.71
C VAL A 4 1.95 -37.55 -12.13
N ASN A 5 1.66 -36.75 -13.16
CA ASN A 5 2.55 -35.68 -13.59
C ASN A 5 2.35 -34.49 -12.64
N LEU A 6 3.35 -34.22 -11.80
CA LEU A 6 3.41 -33.05 -10.93
C LEU A 6 3.58 -31.80 -11.79
N HIS A 7 2.47 -31.22 -12.21
CA HIS A 7 2.45 -29.84 -12.70
C HIS A 7 2.76 -28.93 -11.52
N GLY A 8 4.01 -28.47 -11.45
CA GLY A 8 4.35 -27.24 -10.73
C GLY A 8 3.49 -26.13 -11.30
N SER A 9 2.48 -25.70 -10.55
CA SER A 9 1.61 -24.61 -10.98
C SER A 9 2.44 -23.34 -11.05
N LYS A 10 2.74 -22.91 -12.27
CA LYS A 10 2.97 -21.50 -12.54
C LYS A 10 1.66 -20.80 -12.17
N PHE A 11 1.57 -20.26 -10.96
CA PHE A 11 0.52 -19.31 -10.62
C PHE A 11 0.74 -18.08 -11.49
N SER A 12 0.02 -18.03 -12.62
CA SER A 12 -0.08 -16.85 -13.46
C SER A 12 -0.78 -15.76 -12.65
N LEU A 13 -0.12 -14.63 -12.45
CA LEU A 13 -0.65 -13.45 -11.75
C LEU A 13 -1.86 -12.83 -12.49
N SER A 14 -2.19 -13.30 -13.70
CA SER A 14 -3.32 -12.87 -14.51
C SER A 14 -4.70 -13.10 -13.90
N GLU A 15 -4.83 -13.83 -12.79
CA GLU A 15 -6.13 -14.14 -12.17
C GLU A 15 -6.45 -13.36 -10.89
N PHE A 16 -5.51 -12.57 -10.34
CA PHE A 16 -5.77 -11.83 -9.10
C PHE A 16 -6.51 -10.50 -9.38
N GLN A 17 -7.81 -10.60 -9.69
CA GLN A 17 -8.65 -9.43 -9.75
C GLN A 17 -8.77 -8.78 -8.36
N LEU A 18 -8.21 -7.57 -8.20
CA LEU A 18 -8.29 -6.75 -6.98
C LEU A 18 -9.70 -6.18 -6.74
N ARG A 19 -10.68 -7.06 -6.52
CA ARG A 19 -12.08 -6.69 -6.29
C ARG A 19 -12.31 -6.27 -4.83
N THR A 20 -11.75 -7.02 -3.89
CA THR A 20 -12.03 -6.87 -2.45
C THR A 20 -10.97 -6.04 -1.72
N SER A 21 -11.35 -5.50 -0.56
CA SER A 21 -10.42 -4.79 0.34
C SER A 21 -9.29 -5.70 0.83
N SER A 22 -9.60 -6.95 1.19
CA SER A 22 -8.60 -7.94 1.65
C SER A 22 -7.53 -8.21 0.59
N GLN A 23 -7.94 -8.40 -0.67
CA GLN A 23 -7.01 -8.58 -1.80
C GLN A 23 -6.13 -7.36 -2.00
N ARG A 24 -6.71 -6.15 -1.95
CA ARG A 24 -5.93 -4.89 -2.06
C ARG A 24 -4.91 -4.75 -0.94
N LYS A 25 -5.29 -5.10 0.29
CA LYS A 25 -4.37 -5.11 1.44
C LYS A 25 -3.22 -6.09 1.24
N GLU A 26 -3.50 -7.30 0.78
CA GLU A 26 -2.48 -8.32 0.56
C GLU A 26 -1.50 -7.93 -0.55
N ALA A 27 -2.00 -7.48 -1.70
CA ALA A 27 -1.15 -6.95 -2.77
C ALA A 27 -0.26 -5.79 -2.28
N PHE A 28 -0.83 -4.88 -1.49
CA PHE A 28 -0.07 -3.77 -0.91
C PHE A 28 1.02 -4.22 0.06
N ARG A 29 0.76 -5.24 0.89
CA ARG A 29 1.78 -5.83 1.77
C ARG A 29 2.93 -6.46 0.99
N ARG A 30 2.65 -7.14 -0.13
CA ARG A 30 3.69 -7.70 -1.01
C ARG A 30 4.56 -6.61 -1.62
N VAL A 31 3.95 -5.55 -2.14
CA VAL A 31 4.69 -4.40 -2.70
C VAL A 31 5.57 -3.76 -1.63
N GLN A 32 5.07 -3.60 -0.40
CA GLN A 32 5.87 -3.10 0.72
C GLN A 32 7.05 -4.01 1.06
N ALA A 33 6.85 -5.34 1.07
CA ALA A 33 7.93 -6.29 1.35
C ALA A 33 9.10 -6.10 0.40
N THR A 34 8.82 -5.93 -0.89
CA THR A 34 9.83 -5.65 -1.92
C THR A 34 10.46 -4.28 -1.73
N GLN A 35 9.66 -3.22 -1.59
CA GLN A 35 10.16 -1.84 -1.57
C GLN A 35 10.95 -1.49 -0.31
N TYR A 36 10.66 -2.15 0.82
CA TYR A 36 11.31 -1.90 2.11
C TYR A 36 12.15 -3.09 2.61
N SER A 37 12.35 -4.12 1.79
CA SER A 37 13.10 -5.33 2.15
C SER A 37 12.62 -5.96 3.48
N LEU A 38 11.30 -6.06 3.64
CA LEU A 38 10.69 -6.59 4.86
C LEU A 38 10.83 -8.12 4.92
N LYS A 39 10.83 -8.65 6.15
CA LYS A 39 10.91 -10.09 6.40
C LYS A 39 9.54 -10.73 6.22
N THR A 40 9.54 -11.96 5.71
CA THR A 40 8.34 -12.79 5.60
C THR A 40 8.48 -14.00 6.52
N LYS A 41 7.41 -14.34 7.23
CA LYS A 41 7.32 -15.58 8.01
C LYS A 41 7.19 -16.80 7.10
N LEU A 42 7.32 -17.99 7.70
CA LEU A 42 7.16 -19.27 7.02
C LEU A 42 5.74 -19.48 6.43
N ASP A 43 4.73 -18.81 6.99
CA ASP A 43 3.34 -18.84 6.55
C ASP A 43 3.01 -17.81 5.45
N GLY A 44 3.99 -17.01 5.02
CA GLY A 44 3.82 -15.95 4.02
C GLY A 44 3.43 -14.58 4.58
N GLU A 45 3.28 -14.42 5.90
CA GLU A 45 2.96 -13.13 6.50
C GLU A 45 4.15 -12.16 6.46
N VAL A 46 3.94 -10.95 5.94
CA VAL A 46 4.94 -9.89 5.90
C VAL A 46 5.01 -9.17 7.26
N ILE A 47 6.16 -9.24 7.93
CA ILE A 47 6.40 -8.58 9.21
C ILE A 47 6.79 -7.12 8.97
N GLY A 48 6.15 -6.20 9.70
CA GLY A 48 6.50 -4.77 9.67
C GLY A 48 5.86 -3.99 8.52
N ALA A 49 4.95 -4.60 7.75
CA ALA A 49 4.16 -3.87 6.78
C ALA A 49 3.23 -2.88 7.50
N LEU A 50 3.20 -1.64 7.02
CA LEU A 50 2.38 -0.58 7.61
C LEU A 50 1.06 -0.46 6.84
N GLU A 51 -0.03 -0.20 7.57
CA GLU A 51 -1.31 0.18 6.97
C GLU A 51 -1.54 1.69 7.06
N LEU A 52 -2.39 2.26 6.20
CA LEU A 52 -2.89 3.61 6.42
C LEU A 52 -3.78 3.64 7.65
N LEU A 53 -3.58 4.64 8.51
CA LEU A 53 -4.39 4.82 9.71
C LEU A 53 -5.79 5.30 9.29
N LEU A 54 -6.80 4.47 9.52
CA LEU A 54 -8.22 4.77 9.28
C LEU A 54 -8.86 5.14 10.63
N ASP A 55 -9.19 6.43 10.72
CA ASP A 55 -9.96 7.20 11.70
C ASP A 55 -10.02 6.81 13.20
N VAL A 56 -9.88 7.82 14.05
CA VAL A 56 -10.17 7.82 15.50
C VAL A 56 -10.77 9.19 15.85
N PRO A 57 -11.67 9.30 16.85
CA PRO A 57 -12.61 10.41 16.95
C PRO A 57 -11.95 11.78 17.14
N THR A 58 -12.37 12.72 16.28
CA THR A 58 -12.40 14.17 16.53
C THR A 58 -11.09 14.84 16.95
N ARG A 59 -10.17 15.05 15.99
CA ARG A 59 -9.23 16.19 15.89
C ARG A 59 -8.45 16.08 14.59
N TRP A 60 -7.91 17.20 14.10
CA TRP A 60 -7.04 17.28 12.91
C TRP A 60 -5.81 16.33 12.95
N SER A 61 -5.55 15.69 14.08
CA SER A 61 -4.49 14.70 14.30
C SER A 61 -4.64 13.44 13.46
N SER A 62 -5.87 12.93 13.24
CA SER A 62 -6.06 11.70 12.45
C SER A 62 -5.63 11.89 10.99
N THR A 63 -6.00 13.02 10.39
CA THR A 63 -5.57 13.40 9.04
C THR A 63 -4.06 13.63 9.00
N TYR A 64 -3.47 14.31 9.98
CA TYR A 64 -2.02 14.50 10.05
C TYR A 64 -1.26 13.16 10.04
N PHE A 65 -1.65 12.21 10.90
CA PHE A 65 -0.99 10.91 10.98
C PHE A 65 -1.24 10.06 9.74
N MET A 66 -2.42 10.14 9.13
CA MET A 66 -2.72 9.50 7.85
C MET A 66 -1.78 10.01 6.75
N LEU A 67 -1.63 11.33 6.61
CA LEU A 67 -0.73 11.92 5.60
C LEU A 67 0.73 11.62 5.90
N SER A 68 1.14 11.64 7.18
CA SER A 68 2.49 11.24 7.60
C SER A 68 2.81 9.81 7.16
N ARG A 69 1.87 8.88 7.36
CA ARG A 69 1.98 7.48 6.92
C ARG A 69 1.98 7.36 5.40
N ALA A 70 1.15 8.12 4.69
CA ALA A 70 1.15 8.12 3.21
C ALA A 70 2.50 8.58 2.65
N LEU A 71 3.11 9.61 3.25
CA LEU A 71 4.44 10.10 2.87
C LEU A 71 5.54 9.05 3.13
N GLN A 72 5.50 8.36 4.28
CA GLN A 72 6.38 7.22 4.54
C GLN A 72 6.20 6.11 3.50
N LEU A 73 4.97 5.87 3.06
CA LEU A 73 4.61 4.80 2.12
C LEU A 73 4.70 5.21 0.63
N ARG A 74 5.21 6.41 0.32
CA ARG A 74 5.20 6.97 -1.04
C ARG A 74 5.74 6.03 -2.12
N LYS A 75 6.85 5.33 -1.85
CA LYS A 75 7.44 4.38 -2.82
C LYS A 75 6.52 3.19 -3.10
N ALA A 76 5.95 2.61 -2.05
CA ALA A 76 5.02 1.48 -2.18
C ALA A 76 3.72 1.90 -2.87
N LEU A 77 3.17 3.07 -2.53
CA LEU A 77 1.97 3.62 -3.17
C LEU A 77 2.21 3.92 -4.66
N HIS A 78 3.38 4.47 -5.02
CA HIS A 78 3.71 4.69 -6.42
C HIS A 78 3.89 3.38 -7.20
N SER A 79 4.53 2.39 -6.57
CA SER A 79 4.81 1.09 -7.19
C SER A 79 3.52 0.30 -7.44
N ILE A 80 2.62 0.21 -6.46
CA ILE A 80 1.38 -0.56 -6.63
C ILE A 80 0.43 0.08 -7.67
N CYS A 81 0.41 1.40 -7.77
CA CYS A 81 -0.41 2.09 -8.78
C CYS A 81 0.20 2.03 -10.19
N GLY A 82 1.47 1.64 -10.33
CA GLY A 82 2.14 1.43 -11.62
C GLY A 82 2.44 -0.04 -11.91
N ASP A 83 1.94 -0.96 -11.09
CA ASP A 83 2.10 -2.39 -11.28
C ASP A 83 1.19 -2.84 -12.42
N SER A 84 1.73 -3.53 -13.42
CA SER A 84 0.98 -3.98 -14.60
C SER A 84 -0.21 -4.85 -14.25
N ASP A 85 -0.14 -5.60 -13.15
CA ASP A 85 -1.21 -6.50 -12.73
C ASP A 85 -2.41 -5.71 -12.18
N PHE A 86 -2.21 -4.46 -11.75
CA PHE A 86 -3.19 -3.66 -11.02
C PHE A 86 -3.47 -2.27 -11.62
N GLU A 87 -2.76 -1.87 -12.67
CA GLU A 87 -2.81 -0.53 -13.26
C GLU A 87 -4.22 -0.14 -13.71
N GLU A 88 -5.00 -1.07 -14.27
CA GLU A 88 -6.38 -0.80 -14.70
C GLU A 88 -7.28 -0.36 -13.52
N VAL A 89 -7.07 -0.93 -12.33
CA VAL A 89 -7.89 -0.67 -11.15
C VAL A 89 -7.34 0.48 -10.31
N LEU A 90 -6.02 0.53 -10.14
CA LEU A 90 -5.32 1.40 -9.20
C LEU A 90 -4.61 2.58 -9.86
N GLY A 91 -4.34 2.53 -11.16
CA GLY A 91 -3.59 3.55 -11.89
C GLY A 91 -4.23 4.94 -11.80
N LYS A 92 -5.57 5.01 -11.73
CA LYS A 92 -6.31 6.26 -11.52
C LYS A 92 -6.02 6.97 -10.20
N TYR A 93 -5.47 6.26 -9.21
CA TYR A 93 -5.07 6.84 -7.91
C TYR A 93 -3.58 7.23 -7.86
N LYS A 94 -2.85 7.08 -8.97
CA LYS A 94 -1.44 7.46 -9.06
C LYS A 94 -1.30 8.98 -8.93
N LEU A 95 -0.66 9.41 -7.86
CA LEU A 95 -0.39 10.83 -7.64
C LEU A 95 0.78 11.31 -8.50
N THR A 96 0.60 12.48 -9.11
CA THR A 96 1.65 13.22 -9.81
C THR A 96 2.67 13.79 -8.80
N PRO A 97 3.86 14.23 -9.25
CA PRO A 97 4.81 14.92 -8.38
C PRO A 97 4.20 16.13 -7.67
N ASP A 98 3.40 16.93 -8.39
CA ASP A 98 2.66 18.06 -7.82
C ASP A 98 1.60 17.62 -6.78
N GLY A 99 0.92 16.50 -7.02
CA GLY A 99 0.02 15.88 -6.04
C GLY A 99 0.73 15.53 -4.73
N TRP A 100 1.94 15.00 -4.79
CA TRP A 100 2.75 14.75 -3.60
C TRP A 100 3.18 16.03 -2.89
N CYS A 101 3.57 17.08 -3.62
CA CYS A 101 3.90 18.38 -3.05
C CYS A 101 2.71 18.97 -2.26
N LYS A 102 1.49 18.83 -2.78
CA LYS A 102 0.26 19.25 -2.09
C LYS A 102 0.03 18.47 -0.79
N ILE A 103 0.25 17.15 -0.80
CA ILE A 103 0.16 16.33 0.42
C ILE A 103 1.17 16.79 1.46
N GLU A 104 2.42 17.04 1.06
CA GLU A 104 3.47 17.53 1.96
C GLU A 104 3.12 18.90 2.55
N LEU A 105 2.53 19.80 1.76
CA LEU A 105 2.07 21.10 2.22
C LEU A 105 0.94 20.97 3.26
N ILE A 106 -0.08 20.16 2.97
CA ILE A 106 -1.19 19.94 3.91
C ILE A 106 -0.66 19.32 5.21
N HIS A 107 0.19 18.29 5.12
CA HIS A 107 0.81 17.67 6.29
C HIS A 107 1.59 18.68 7.16
N LYS A 108 2.33 19.63 6.54
CA LYS A 108 3.02 20.71 7.26
C LYS A 108 2.03 21.63 7.98
N ILE A 109 0.98 22.09 7.29
CA ILE A 109 -0.05 22.96 7.88
C ILE A 109 -0.70 22.29 9.09
N LEU A 110 -1.14 21.03 8.92
CA LEU A 110 -1.72 20.24 10.01
C LEU A 110 -0.74 20.08 11.19
N GLY A 111 0.54 19.87 10.89
CA GLY A 111 1.59 19.77 11.91
C GLY A 111 1.83 21.08 12.67
N TYR A 112 1.56 22.25 12.07
CA TYR A 112 1.58 23.52 12.79
C TYR A 112 0.35 23.67 13.69
N LEU A 113 -0.84 23.35 13.17
CA LEU A 113 -2.09 23.46 13.94
C LEU A 113 -2.07 22.58 15.20
N LEU A 114 -1.47 21.39 15.13
CA LEU A 114 -1.33 20.49 16.27
C LEU A 114 -0.35 20.96 17.35
N LYS A 115 0.50 21.95 17.07
CA LYS A 115 1.46 22.51 18.04
C LYS A 115 0.91 23.72 18.79
N ILE A 116 -0.25 24.22 18.38
CA ILE A 116 -0.89 25.42 18.94
C ILE A 116 -1.94 25.03 20.00
N ASP A 117 -2.48 23.81 19.93
CA ASP A 117 -3.29 23.15 20.98
C ASP A 117 -2.43 22.71 22.18
#